data_AF-A0A813Y2V2-F1
#
_entry.id   AF-A0A813Y2V2-F1
#
_cell.length_a   1.000
_cell.length_b   1.000
_cell.length_c   1.000
_cell.angle_alpha   90.00
_cell.angle_beta   90.00
_cell.angle_gamma   90.00
#
_symmetry.space_group_name_H-M   'P 1'
#
loop_
_entity.id
_entity.type
_entity.pdbx_description
1 polymer ?
#
loop_
_entity_poly.entity_id
_entity_poly.type
_entity_poly.pdbx_seq_one_letter_code
_entity_poly.pdbx_strand_id
1 'polypeptide(L)'
;MKGKFVNDLQEDILQSMGDSVDVLQRARNLVPPVFQAAQLVNRLVELPNLINQMRDDLNEPTIAINEMNIGINFRINQIEQNYVARSLNASAIRENSLIVWIRVGDKDPPHRCKTFGQFNRLSPRQLIDLLHYYNLPAQRTQILNRRILGRLIGVPAYV
;
A
#
# COMPACT_ATOMS: atom_id res chain seq x y z
N MET A 1 90.78 -14.43 30.76
CA MET A 1 89.82 -13.41 30.28
C MET A 1 89.08 -13.80 28.99
N LYS A 2 89.71 -14.50 28.02
CA LYS A 2 89.05 -14.87 26.76
C LYS A 2 87.83 -15.82 26.89
N GLY A 3 87.83 -16.76 27.83
CA GLY A 3 86.72 -17.73 27.97
C GLY A 3 85.41 -17.14 28.51
N LYS A 4 85.46 -16.07 29.30
CA LYS A 4 84.25 -15.41 29.83
C LYS A 4 83.52 -14.63 28.73
N PHE A 5 84.27 -13.89 27.92
CA PHE A 5 83.74 -13.12 26.80
C PHE A 5 83.08 -13.99 25.74
N VAL A 6 83.60 -15.20 25.48
CA VAL A 6 83.01 -16.14 24.51
C VAL A 6 81.71 -16.75 25.05
N ASN A 7 81.63 -17.03 26.36
CA ASN A 7 80.39 -17.52 26.98
C ASN A 7 79.31 -16.44 27.03
N ASP A 8 79.67 -15.21 27.40
CA ASP A 8 78.72 -14.08 27.45
C ASP A 8 78.16 -13.81 26.03
N LEU A 9 79.00 -13.88 24.99
CA LEU A 9 78.56 -13.71 23.60
C LEU A 9 77.66 -14.87 23.12
N GLN A 10 77.89 -16.10 23.60
CA GLN A 10 77.04 -17.24 23.29
C GLN A 10 75.67 -17.14 23.97
N GLU A 11 75.61 -16.66 25.22
CA GLU A 11 74.35 -16.39 25.93
C GLU A 11 73.56 -15.28 25.24
N ASP A 12 74.18 -14.17 24.86
CA ASP A 12 73.51 -13.08 24.13
C ASP A 12 72.92 -13.53 22.79
N ILE A 13 73.65 -14.38 22.05
CA ILE A 13 73.16 -14.95 20.78
C ILE A 13 71.97 -15.89 21.03
N LEU A 14 72.07 -16.78 22.03
CA LEU A 14 70.98 -17.70 22.37
C LEU A 14 69.73 -16.96 22.85
N GLN A 15 69.90 -15.91 23.66
CA GLN A 15 68.81 -15.04 24.12
C GLN A 15 68.15 -14.31 22.94
N SER A 16 68.94 -13.73 22.04
CA SER A 16 68.45 -13.04 20.83
C SER A 16 67.72 -13.99 19.87
N MET A 17 68.19 -15.23 19.73
CA MET A 17 67.49 -16.27 18.96
C MET A 17 66.18 -16.68 19.64
N GLY A 18 66.16 -16.80 20.97
CA GLY A 18 64.96 -17.06 21.76
C GLY A 18 63.90 -15.98 21.57
N ASP A 19 64.30 -14.70 21.69
CA ASP A 19 63.41 -13.55 21.47
C ASP A 19 62.86 -13.52 20.03
N SER A 20 63.69 -13.86 19.04
CA SER A 20 63.29 -13.93 17.63
C SER A 20 62.26 -15.03 17.37
N VAL A 21 62.44 -16.21 17.99
CA VAL A 21 61.47 -17.31 17.93
C VAL A 21 60.16 -16.90 18.60
N ASP A 22 60.23 -16.20 19.73
CA ASP A 22 59.06 -15.73 20.47
C ASP A 22 58.23 -14.70 19.66
N VAL A 23 58.92 -13.79 18.95
CA VAL A 23 58.29 -12.84 18.01
C VAL A 23 57.63 -13.57 16.85
N LEU A 24 58.28 -14.58 16.26
CA LEU A 24 57.71 -15.39 15.18
C LEU A 24 56.50 -16.21 15.64
N GLN A 25 56.54 -16.76 16.85
CA GLN A 25 55.43 -17.51 17.44
C GLN A 25 54.22 -16.58 17.66
N ARG A 26 54.44 -15.37 18.18
CA ARG A 26 53.39 -14.34 18.36
C ARG A 26 52.82 -13.89 17.02
N ALA A 27 53.66 -13.64 16.02
CA ALA A 27 53.22 -13.27 14.67
C ALA A 27 52.37 -14.38 14.03
N ARG A 28 52.77 -15.65 14.18
CA ARG A 28 52.01 -16.81 13.71
C ARG A 28 50.65 -16.92 14.39
N ASN A 29 50.58 -16.64 15.69
CA ASN A 29 49.32 -16.67 16.45
C ASN A 29 48.36 -15.53 16.07
N LEU A 30 48.85 -14.45 15.45
CA LEU A 30 48.02 -13.35 14.95
C LEU A 30 47.43 -13.63 13.56
N VAL A 31 47.97 -14.58 12.79
CA VAL A 31 47.46 -14.90 11.44
C VAL A 31 45.99 -15.36 11.45
N PRO A 32 45.55 -16.30 12.32
CA PRO A 32 44.15 -16.73 12.37
C PRO A 32 43.14 -15.61 12.69
N PRO A 33 43.31 -14.76 13.73
CA PRO A 33 42.36 -13.69 14.02
C PRO A 33 42.37 -12.59 12.94
N VAL A 34 43.51 -12.29 12.32
CA VAL A 34 43.56 -11.34 11.19
C VAL A 34 42.79 -11.87 9.99
N PHE A 35 42.91 -13.16 9.69
CA PHE A 35 42.14 -13.80 8.62
C PHE A 35 40.63 -13.81 8.91
N GLN A 36 40.22 -14.09 10.14
CA GLN A 36 38.82 -14.00 10.57
C GLN A 36 38.28 -12.55 10.48
N ALA A 37 39.08 -11.57 10.89
CA ALA A 37 38.71 -10.15 10.78
C ALA A 37 38.51 -9.73 9.32
N ALA A 38 39.37 -10.17 8.40
CA ALA A 38 39.22 -9.91 6.97
C ALA A 38 37.93 -10.51 6.40
N GLN A 39 37.56 -11.74 6.81
CA GLN A 39 36.28 -12.35 6.42
C GLN A 39 35.07 -11.57 6.94
N LEU A 40 35.15 -11.06 8.17
CA LEU A 40 34.12 -10.19 8.77
C LEU A 40 33.98 -8.87 8.00
N VAL A 41 35.08 -8.23 7.66
CA VAL A 41 35.08 -7.00 6.85
C VAL A 41 34.41 -7.24 5.50
N ASN A 42 34.72 -8.36 4.83
CA ASN A 42 34.06 -8.69 3.56
C ASN A 42 32.54 -8.84 3.70
N ARG A 43 32.05 -9.48 4.78
CA ARG A 43 30.60 -9.58 5.06
C ARG A 43 29.97 -8.22 5.38
N LEU A 44 30.69 -7.34 6.07
CA LEU A 44 30.21 -5.99 6.37
C LEU A 44 30.09 -5.13 5.11
N VAL A 45 30.92 -5.39 4.10
CA VAL A 45 30.84 -4.71 2.78
C VAL A 45 29.59 -5.14 1.99
N GLU A 46 29.08 -6.36 2.21
CA GLU A 46 27.86 -6.87 1.55
C GLU A 46 26.57 -6.39 2.22
N LEU A 47 26.60 -6.05 3.52
CA LEU A 47 25.42 -5.60 4.27
C LEU A 47 24.68 -4.40 3.64
N PRO A 48 25.33 -3.33 3.17
CA PRO A 48 24.64 -2.23 2.51
C PRO A 48 23.85 -2.66 1.28
N ASN A 49 24.36 -3.61 0.50
CA ASN A 49 23.66 -4.13 -0.68
C ASN A 49 22.41 -4.90 -0.28
N LEU A 50 22.52 -5.75 0.75
CA LEU A 50 21.37 -6.48 1.30
C LEU A 50 20.31 -5.54 1.86
N ILE A 51 20.71 -4.50 2.59
CA ILE A 51 19.80 -3.48 3.14
C ILE A 51 19.07 -2.73 2.02
N ASN A 52 19.78 -2.35 0.95
CA ASN A 52 19.15 -1.69 -0.20
C ASN A 52 18.17 -2.61 -0.91
N GLN A 53 18.53 -3.88 -1.10
CA GLN A 53 17.65 -4.85 -1.72
C GLN A 53 16.38 -5.08 -0.88
N MET A 54 16.51 -5.26 0.44
CA MET A 54 15.35 -5.37 1.34
C MET A 54 14.48 -4.11 1.32
N ARG A 55 15.08 -2.93 1.18
CA ARG A 55 14.33 -1.66 1.07
C ARG A 55 13.51 -1.63 -0.22
N ASP A 56 14.11 -2.03 -1.34
CA ASP A 56 13.43 -2.05 -2.63
C ASP A 56 12.32 -3.09 -2.67
N ASP A 57 12.57 -4.29 -2.11
CA ASP A 57 11.57 -5.36 -1.95
C ASP A 57 10.37 -4.93 -1.08
N LEU A 58 10.57 -3.97 -0.15
CA LEU A 58 9.50 -3.41 0.69
C LEU A 58 8.79 -2.22 0.05
N ASN A 59 9.41 -1.52 -0.90
CA ASN A 59 8.82 -0.35 -1.54
C ASN A 59 7.61 -0.73 -2.39
N GLU A 60 7.71 -1.77 -3.21
CA GLU A 60 6.61 -2.20 -4.09
C GLU A 60 5.34 -2.60 -3.32
N PRO A 61 5.40 -3.48 -2.29
CA PRO A 61 4.23 -3.78 -1.45
C PRO A 61 3.67 -2.54 -0.76
N THR A 62 4.51 -1.61 -0.32
CA THR A 62 4.07 -0.38 0.34
C THR A 62 3.27 0.50 -0.61
N ILE A 63 3.73 0.65 -1.85
CA ILE A 63 3.01 1.39 -2.90
C ILE A 63 1.65 0.71 -3.17
N ALA A 64 1.64 -0.61 -3.36
CA ALA A 64 0.41 -1.36 -3.62
C ALA A 64 -0.61 -1.23 -2.48
N ILE A 65 -0.17 -1.29 -1.22
CA ILE A 65 -1.03 -1.08 -0.03
C ILE A 65 -1.61 0.33 -0.01
N ASN A 66 -0.80 1.35 -0.34
CA ASN A 66 -1.27 2.73 -0.36
C ASN A 66 -2.33 2.95 -1.46
N GLU A 67 -2.12 2.42 -2.66
CA GLU A 67 -3.09 2.48 -3.75
C GLU A 67 -4.41 1.77 -3.37
N MET A 68 -4.30 0.58 -2.75
CA MET A 68 -5.45 -0.15 -2.26
C MET A 68 -6.24 0.64 -1.20
N ASN A 69 -5.54 1.27 -0.25
CA ASN A 69 -6.15 2.11 0.78
C ASN A 69 -6.90 3.30 0.19
N ILE A 70 -6.31 3.99 -0.81
CA ILE A 70 -6.98 5.07 -1.52
C ILE A 70 -8.26 4.56 -2.21
N GLY A 71 -8.18 3.41 -2.89
CA GLY A 71 -9.33 2.79 -3.54
C GLY A 71 -10.45 2.41 -2.57
N ILE A 72 -10.09 1.87 -1.40
CA ILE A 72 -11.05 1.52 -0.34
C ILE A 72 -11.73 2.78 0.20
N ASN A 73 -10.95 3.80 0.57
CA ASN A 73 -11.49 5.07 1.09
C ASN A 73 -12.45 5.73 0.10
N PHE A 74 -12.11 5.71 -1.19
CA PHE A 74 -13.00 6.20 -2.24
C PHE A 74 -14.32 5.43 -2.29
N ARG A 75 -14.28 4.09 -2.21
CA ARG A 75 -15.49 3.25 -2.19
C ARG A 75 -16.35 3.50 -0.96
N ILE A 76 -15.73 3.67 0.21
CA ILE A 76 -16.44 4.00 1.47
C ILE A 76 -17.16 5.34 1.30
N ASN A 77 -16.46 6.38 0.85
CA ASN A 77 -17.06 7.69 0.63
C ASN A 77 -18.24 7.62 -0.36
N GLN A 78 -18.13 6.83 -1.43
CA GLN A 78 -19.26 6.61 -2.35
C GLN A 78 -20.45 5.91 -1.68
N ILE A 79 -20.19 4.87 -0.87
CA ILE A 79 -21.24 4.16 -0.13
C ILE A 79 -21.95 5.11 0.83
N GLU A 80 -21.21 5.93 1.57
CA GLU A 80 -21.76 6.92 2.50
C GLU A 80 -22.63 7.95 1.78
N GLN A 81 -22.14 8.53 0.68
CA GLN A 81 -22.92 9.47 -0.12
C GLN A 81 -24.21 8.84 -0.66
N ASN A 82 -24.13 7.59 -1.14
CA ASN A 82 -25.29 6.85 -1.64
C ASN A 82 -26.29 6.57 -0.52
N TYR A 83 -25.80 6.21 0.67
CA TYR A 83 -26.64 5.98 1.85
C TYR A 83 -27.37 7.26 2.27
N VAL A 84 -26.67 8.39 2.35
CA VAL A 84 -27.26 9.69 2.68
C VAL A 84 -28.33 10.07 1.66
N ALA A 85 -28.06 9.95 0.36
CA ALA A 85 -29.03 10.24 -0.69
C ALA A 85 -30.29 9.36 -0.57
N ARG A 86 -30.12 8.05 -0.35
CA ARG A 86 -31.24 7.12 -0.16
C ARG A 86 -32.06 7.44 1.10
N SER A 87 -31.40 7.76 2.20
CA SER A 87 -32.06 8.13 3.45
C SER A 87 -32.90 9.40 3.30
N LEU A 88 -32.42 10.39 2.55
CA LEU A 88 -33.20 11.59 2.24
C LEU A 88 -34.41 11.24 1.35
N ASN A 89 -34.19 10.45 0.31
CA ASN A 89 -35.26 10.02 -0.61
C ASN A 89 -36.30 9.12 0.04
N ALA A 90 -35.96 8.41 1.12
CA ALA A 90 -36.90 7.57 1.87
C ALA A 90 -38.06 8.37 2.48
N SER A 91 -37.92 9.70 2.60
CA SER A 91 -39.00 10.59 3.04
C SER A 91 -39.85 11.15 1.90
N ALA A 92 -39.52 10.83 0.64
CA ALA A 92 -40.13 11.43 -0.54
C ALA A 92 -41.46 10.75 -0.91
N ILE A 93 -42.54 11.21 -0.28
CA ILE A 93 -43.90 10.64 -0.41
C ILE A 93 -44.84 11.61 -1.14
N ARG A 94 -44.63 12.93 -0.99
CA ARG A 94 -45.51 13.98 -1.56
C ARG A 94 -44.94 14.49 -2.89
N GLU A 95 -45.78 15.04 -3.76
CA GLU A 95 -45.33 15.52 -5.09
C GLU A 95 -44.21 16.57 -5.02
N ASN A 96 -44.18 17.38 -3.97
CA ASN A 96 -43.18 18.42 -3.73
C ASN A 96 -41.98 17.95 -2.90
N SER A 97 -41.96 16.69 -2.44
CA SER A 97 -40.81 16.14 -1.74
C SER A 97 -39.58 16.16 -2.64
N LEU A 98 -38.44 16.56 -2.09
CA LEU A 98 -37.19 16.67 -2.84
C LEU A 98 -36.62 15.28 -3.17
N ILE A 99 -36.01 15.17 -4.34
CA ILE A 99 -35.26 13.98 -4.78
C ILE A 99 -33.79 14.34 -4.89
N VAL A 100 -32.97 13.57 -4.18
CA VAL A 100 -31.51 13.64 -4.23
C VAL A 100 -31.00 12.54 -5.14
N TRP A 101 -30.28 12.91 -6.18
CA TRP A 101 -29.71 11.94 -7.11
C TRP A 101 -28.35 11.43 -6.64
N ILE A 102 -28.13 10.13 -6.83
CA ILE A 102 -26.83 9.49 -6.63
C ILE A 102 -25.92 9.81 -7.82
N ARG A 103 -24.68 10.19 -7.56
CA ARG A 103 -23.67 10.41 -8.60
C ARG A 103 -22.81 9.16 -8.80
N VAL A 104 -22.36 8.93 -10.03
CA VAL A 104 -21.44 7.85 -10.40
C VAL A 104 -20.10 8.49 -10.73
N GLY A 105 -19.14 8.37 -9.80
CA GLY A 105 -17.89 9.15 -9.84
C GLY A 105 -18.20 10.65 -9.87
N ASP A 106 -17.52 11.38 -10.75
CA ASP A 106 -17.70 12.83 -10.93
C ASP A 106 -18.80 13.20 -11.94
N LYS A 107 -19.49 12.21 -12.51
CA LYS A 107 -20.49 12.45 -13.55
C LYS A 107 -21.83 12.78 -12.94
N ASP A 108 -22.51 13.77 -13.51
CA ASP A 108 -23.88 14.10 -13.15
C ASP A 108 -24.88 13.24 -13.95
N PRO A 109 -26.03 12.83 -13.36
CA PRO A 109 -27.05 12.09 -14.09
C PRO A 109 -27.64 12.93 -15.23
N PRO A 110 -27.96 12.31 -16.38
CA PRO A 110 -28.36 13.01 -17.61
C PRO A 110 -29.70 13.76 -17.49
N HIS A 111 -30.57 13.33 -16.58
CA HIS A 111 -31.87 13.96 -16.32
C HIS A 111 -32.04 14.17 -14.82
N ARG A 112 -32.23 15.42 -14.40
CA ARG A 112 -32.42 15.77 -12.99
C ARG A 112 -33.81 16.30 -12.75
N CYS A 113 -34.63 15.51 -12.06
CA CYS A 113 -35.84 16.04 -11.42
C CYS A 113 -35.52 16.50 -10.00
N LYS A 114 -36.14 17.59 -9.56
CA LYS A 114 -35.96 18.13 -8.21
C LYS A 114 -36.95 17.53 -7.22
N THR A 115 -38.12 17.11 -7.70
CA THR A 115 -39.20 16.62 -6.84
C THR A 115 -39.72 15.25 -7.23
N PHE A 116 -40.35 14.57 -6.28
CA PHE A 116 -40.98 13.27 -6.50
C PHE A 116 -42.10 13.32 -7.57
N GLY A 117 -42.88 14.40 -7.62
CA GLY A 117 -43.88 14.60 -8.67
C GLY A 117 -43.26 14.67 -10.07
N GLN A 118 -42.10 15.35 -10.20
CA GLN A 118 -41.36 15.38 -11.46
C GLN A 118 -40.74 14.02 -11.81
N PHE A 119 -40.24 13.28 -10.81
CA PHE A 119 -39.77 11.89 -10.99
C PHE A 119 -40.87 11.00 -11.58
N ASN A 120 -42.10 11.13 -11.06
CA ASN A 120 -43.27 10.40 -11.56
C ASN A 120 -43.75 10.84 -12.95
N ARG A 121 -43.19 11.92 -13.50
CA ARG A 121 -43.50 12.43 -14.85
C ARG A 121 -42.35 12.22 -15.84
N LEU A 122 -41.25 11.57 -15.42
CA LEU A 122 -40.15 11.21 -16.33
C LEU A 122 -40.66 10.37 -17.49
N SER A 123 -40.32 10.80 -18.70
CA SER A 123 -40.65 10.10 -19.94
C SER A 123 -39.90 8.77 -20.05
N PRO A 124 -40.37 7.82 -20.88
CA PRO A 124 -39.69 6.54 -21.07
C PRO A 124 -38.23 6.67 -21.49
N ARG A 125 -37.92 7.62 -22.39
CA ARG A 125 -36.54 7.88 -22.85
C ARG A 125 -35.64 8.35 -21.70
N GLN A 126 -36.12 9.29 -20.89
CA GLN A 126 -35.36 9.80 -19.74
C GLN A 126 -35.08 8.70 -18.71
N LEU A 127 -36.04 7.81 -18.49
CA LEU A 127 -35.85 6.65 -17.62
C LEU A 127 -34.78 5.69 -18.16
N ILE A 128 -34.76 5.43 -19.47
CA ILE A 128 -33.74 4.58 -20.10
C ILE A 128 -32.36 5.22 -19.99
N ASP A 129 -32.22 6.51 -20.29
CA ASP A 129 -30.95 7.24 -20.17
C ASP A 129 -30.42 7.19 -18.74
N LEU A 130 -31.30 7.35 -17.74
CA LEU A 130 -30.95 7.23 -16.33
C LEU A 130 -30.54 5.79 -15.96
N LEU A 131 -31.25 4.77 -16.43
CA LEU A 131 -30.86 3.38 -16.17
C LEU A 131 -29.49 3.06 -16.77
N HIS A 132 -29.21 3.50 -18.00
CA HIS A 132 -27.90 3.34 -18.62
C HIS A 132 -26.80 4.07 -17.85
N TYR A 133 -27.07 5.29 -17.35
CA TYR A 133 -26.12 6.01 -16.50
C TYR A 133 -25.71 5.22 -15.25
N TYR A 134 -26.63 4.46 -14.65
CA TYR A 134 -26.35 3.57 -13.52
C TYR A 134 -25.93 2.14 -13.92
N ASN A 135 -25.66 1.88 -15.20
CA ASN A 135 -25.37 0.55 -15.74
C ASN A 135 -26.45 -0.51 -15.40
N LEU A 136 -27.72 -0.11 -15.43
CA LEU A 136 -28.88 -0.98 -15.19
C LEU A 136 -29.59 -1.35 -16.49
N PRO A 137 -30.11 -2.59 -16.61
CA PRO A 137 -30.82 -3.02 -17.80
C PRO A 137 -32.22 -2.38 -17.90
N ALA A 138 -32.50 -1.76 -19.04
CA ALA A 138 -33.84 -1.27 -19.35
C ALA A 138 -34.82 -2.43 -19.55
N GLN A 139 -36.02 -2.27 -18.99
CA GLN A 139 -37.15 -3.17 -19.09
C GLN A 139 -38.15 -2.69 -20.14
N ARG A 140 -39.03 -3.59 -20.57
CA ARG A 140 -40.05 -3.33 -21.59
C ARG A 140 -41.07 -2.27 -21.19
N THR A 141 -41.35 -2.11 -19.89
CA THR A 141 -42.40 -1.19 -19.43
C THR A 141 -41.81 -0.03 -18.63
N GLN A 142 -42.42 1.15 -18.80
CA GLN A 142 -42.03 2.36 -18.09
C GLN A 142 -42.17 2.20 -16.56
N ILE A 143 -43.20 1.49 -16.11
CA ILE A 143 -43.47 1.23 -14.68
C ILE A 143 -42.32 0.43 -14.06
N LEU A 144 -41.85 -0.63 -14.72
CA LEU A 144 -40.71 -1.41 -14.23
C LEU A 144 -39.42 -0.60 -14.21
N ASN A 145 -39.16 0.17 -15.28
CA ASN A 145 -37.98 1.05 -15.33
C ASN A 145 -37.97 2.07 -14.20
N ARG A 146 -39.11 2.70 -13.95
CA ARG A 146 -39.26 3.64 -12.84
C ARG A 146 -39.12 2.96 -11.49
N ARG A 147 -39.65 1.73 -11.33
CA ARG A 147 -39.53 0.98 -10.08
C ARG A 147 -38.07 0.63 -9.78
N ILE A 148 -37.34 0.13 -10.77
CA ILE A 148 -35.91 -0.19 -10.63
C ILE A 148 -35.14 1.07 -10.23
N LEU A 149 -35.37 2.18 -10.93
CA LEU A 149 -34.71 3.45 -10.65
C LEU A 149 -35.08 3.98 -9.26
N GLY A 150 -36.36 3.97 -8.90
CA GLY A 150 -36.86 4.40 -7.60
C GLY A 150 -36.27 3.58 -6.45
N ARG A 151 -36.17 2.27 -6.62
CA ARG A 151 -35.53 1.36 -5.66
C ARG A 151 -34.03 1.64 -5.52
N LEU A 152 -33.34 1.92 -6.62
CA LEU A 152 -31.92 2.30 -6.61
C LEU A 152 -31.68 3.57 -5.80
N ILE A 153 -32.50 4.60 -6.00
CA ILE A 153 -32.31 5.91 -5.34
C ILE A 153 -33.01 5.99 -3.97
N GLY A 154 -33.78 4.98 -3.55
CA GLY A 154 -34.39 4.91 -2.23
C GLY A 154 -35.75 5.61 -2.09
N VAL A 155 -36.53 5.72 -3.16
CA VAL A 155 -37.88 6.31 -3.13
C VAL A 155 -38.92 5.27 -2.68
N PRO A 156 -39.66 5.48 -1.58
CA PRO A 156 -40.47 4.44 -0.91
C PRO A 156 -41.53 3.79 -1.77
N ALA A 157 -42.16 4.55 -2.67
CA ALA A 157 -43.21 4.05 -3.56
C ALA A 157 -42.74 2.92 -4.49
N TYR A 158 -41.43 2.67 -4.55
CA TYR A 158 -40.79 1.75 -5.47
C TYR A 158 -39.83 0.74 -4.81
N VAL A 159 -39.60 0.83 -3.49
CA VAL A 159 -38.77 -0.11 -2.70
C VAL A 159 -39.54 -1.40 -2.46
#